data_AF-A0A2W4HSZ5-F1
#
_entry.id   AF-A0A2W4HSZ5-F1
#
_cell.length_a   1.000
_cell.length_b   1.000
_cell.length_c   1.000
_cell.angle_alpha   90.00
_cell.angle_beta   90.00
_cell.angle_gamma   90.00
#
_symmetry.space_group_name_H-M   'P 1'
#
loop_
_entity.id
_entity.type
_entity.pdbx_description
1 polymer ?
#
loop_
_entity_poly.entity_id
_entity_poly.type
_entity_poly.pdbx_seq_one_letter_code
_entity_poly.pdbx_strand_id
1 'polypeptide(L)'
;MGADAFNVALLDFVFRKFPSLVSQSTKTTLLIGVGPVLEKVWFFVPHVFTGLRDYRTQPPSIEKRSPFYYMKQAFKGGANTLLWDVLCHDPIYVLSMYAGQKMIPDTPMWLISIASYLTGISLVVLLQVALKELQYRKLEHKLESLGFGMEHYYEARFCMEKTPETQNKIEEIRSRTVEAFQLNDSTDVITYHDRYIPLKTPEVSGRNYILRLRNRDDFSAGSKQNYRSVQIVFTRVNDQSVETPEQHRFFIAEKKKFYSILPGEVEMAQSLDDLKLENVKRFLNGIQDSKTYKDITFKRWGAKNEELYFAVDEIENGNGTYYIIEFKARKDKELLMTAMRELMIHLPVYQTTHNKLDLADGFLSEESCFCTS
;
A
#
# COMPACT_ATOMS: atom_id res chain seq x y z
N MET A 1 10.11 32.37 -7.39
CA MET A 1 9.30 32.59 -8.61
C MET A 1 9.18 31.26 -9.32
N GLY A 2 8.00 30.87 -9.79
CA GLY A 2 7.80 29.62 -10.54
C GLY A 2 8.43 29.68 -11.95
N ALA A 3 8.55 28.52 -12.59
CA ALA A 3 9.05 28.42 -13.98
C ALA A 3 8.18 29.25 -14.93
N ASP A 4 6.86 29.26 -14.72
CA ASP A 4 5.84 30.02 -15.44
C ASP A 4 6.16 31.52 -15.48
N ALA A 5 6.57 32.11 -14.37
CA ALA A 5 6.93 33.54 -14.32
C ALA A 5 8.16 33.86 -15.19
N PHE A 6 9.12 32.93 -15.29
CA PHE A 6 10.28 33.07 -16.17
C PHE A 6 9.91 32.79 -17.64
N ASN A 7 9.13 31.74 -17.92
CA ASN A 7 8.68 31.37 -19.26
C ASN A 7 7.77 32.46 -19.87
N VAL A 8 6.86 33.05 -19.09
CA VAL A 8 6.03 34.19 -19.50
C VAL A 8 6.89 35.42 -19.78
N ALA A 9 7.87 35.74 -18.92
CA ALA A 9 8.78 36.86 -19.14
C ALA A 9 9.67 36.67 -20.39
N LEU A 10 10.14 35.45 -20.64
CA LEU A 10 10.94 35.11 -21.82
C LEU A 10 10.10 35.18 -23.11
N LEU A 11 8.87 34.67 -23.10
CA LEU A 11 7.96 34.75 -24.25
C LEU A 11 7.51 36.19 -24.51
N ASP A 12 7.16 36.96 -23.48
CA ASP A 12 6.85 38.40 -23.60
C ASP A 12 8.05 39.19 -24.17
N PHE A 13 9.28 38.92 -23.72
CA PHE A 13 10.49 39.49 -24.31
C PHE A 13 10.61 39.18 -25.82
N VAL A 14 10.33 37.93 -26.24
CA VAL A 14 10.32 37.55 -27.67
C VAL A 14 9.19 38.26 -28.44
N PHE A 15 7.96 38.31 -27.92
CA PHE A 15 6.85 38.98 -28.59
C PHE A 15 6.98 40.51 -28.63
N ARG A 16 7.69 41.13 -27.67
CA ARG A 16 8.10 42.54 -27.71
C ARG A 16 9.20 42.80 -28.73
N LYS A 17 10.10 41.84 -28.98
CA LYS A 17 11.13 41.92 -30.02
C LYS A 17 10.58 41.76 -31.44
N PHE A 18 9.47 41.03 -31.62
CA PHE A 18 8.83 40.78 -32.92
C PHE A 18 7.35 41.20 -32.92
N PRO A 19 7.03 42.51 -32.75
CA PRO A 19 5.67 42.96 -32.52
C PRO A 19 4.73 42.78 -33.72
N SER A 20 5.24 42.81 -34.95
CA SER A 20 4.49 42.95 -36.20
C SER A 20 3.96 41.65 -36.83
N LEU A 21 4.41 40.47 -36.40
CA LEU A 21 4.19 39.22 -37.13
C LEU A 21 2.91 38.44 -36.75
N VAL A 22 2.25 38.78 -35.65
CA VAL A 22 1.20 37.94 -35.05
C VAL A 22 0.09 38.82 -34.43
N SER A 23 -1.19 38.51 -34.72
CA SER A 23 -2.34 39.23 -34.13
C SER A 23 -2.40 39.04 -32.60
N GLN A 24 -3.06 39.93 -31.86
CA GLN A 24 -3.10 39.82 -30.39
C GLN A 24 -3.80 38.53 -29.92
N SER A 25 -4.92 38.14 -30.58
CA SER A 25 -5.59 36.86 -30.32
C SER A 25 -4.65 35.67 -30.59
N THR A 26 -3.95 35.68 -31.73
CA THR A 26 -3.00 34.64 -32.11
C THR A 26 -1.79 34.59 -31.16
N LYS A 27 -1.30 35.72 -30.64
CA LYS A 27 -0.26 35.77 -29.60
C LYS A 27 -0.73 35.10 -28.31
N THR A 28 -1.96 35.36 -27.87
CA THR A 28 -2.55 34.69 -26.70
C THR A 28 -2.65 33.17 -26.91
N THR A 29 -3.12 32.71 -28.08
CA THR A 29 -3.14 31.28 -28.42
C THR A 29 -1.74 30.66 -28.41
N LEU A 30 -0.73 31.37 -28.93
CA LEU A 30 0.64 30.87 -29.01
C LEU A 30 1.35 30.86 -27.65
N LEU A 31 1.07 31.83 -26.77
CA LEU A 31 1.48 31.83 -25.36
C LEU A 31 0.91 30.62 -24.62
N ILE A 32 -0.41 30.37 -24.76
CA ILE A 32 -1.11 29.24 -24.15
C ILE A 32 -0.55 27.88 -24.64
N GLY A 33 -0.17 27.79 -25.92
CA GLY A 33 0.41 26.56 -26.49
C GLY A 33 1.90 26.33 -26.17
N VAL A 34 2.71 27.37 -26.06
CA VAL A 34 4.18 27.24 -25.89
C VAL A 34 4.62 27.17 -24.43
N GLY A 35 3.90 27.79 -23.49
CA GLY A 35 4.19 27.71 -22.05
C GLY A 35 4.38 26.26 -21.54
N PRO A 36 3.37 25.38 -21.73
CA PRO A 36 3.45 23.97 -21.33
C PRO A 36 4.46 23.12 -22.11
N VAL A 37 5.05 23.64 -23.19
CA VAL A 37 6.15 22.96 -23.91
C VAL A 37 7.50 23.31 -23.29
N LEU A 38 7.70 24.59 -22.91
CA LEU A 38 8.94 25.03 -22.26
C LEU A 38 9.09 24.49 -20.84
N GLU A 39 8.00 24.41 -20.08
CA GLU A 39 7.97 23.85 -18.72
C GLU A 39 8.52 22.40 -18.68
N LYS A 40 8.15 21.58 -19.67
CA LYS A 40 8.54 20.17 -19.78
C LYS A 40 10.03 19.95 -20.09
N VAL A 41 10.73 20.96 -20.60
CA VAL A 41 12.19 20.91 -20.74
C VAL A 41 12.85 21.01 -19.36
N TRP A 42 12.28 21.83 -18.47
CA TRP A 42 12.76 22.01 -17.10
C TRP A 42 12.32 20.89 -16.15
N PHE A 43 11.17 20.26 -16.40
CA PHE A 43 10.61 19.15 -15.63
C PHE A 43 11.62 18.05 -15.26
N PHE A 44 12.54 17.69 -16.17
CA PHE A 44 13.53 16.65 -15.91
C PHE A 44 14.64 17.06 -14.93
N VAL A 45 14.89 18.36 -14.76
CA VAL A 45 16.00 18.87 -13.93
C VAL A 45 15.81 18.52 -12.44
N PRO A 46 14.63 18.74 -11.81
CA PRO A 46 14.33 18.22 -10.48
C PRO A 46 14.59 16.72 -10.33
N HIS A 47 14.14 15.89 -11.27
CA HIS A 47 14.30 14.43 -11.18
C HIS A 47 15.76 13.97 -11.25
N VAL A 48 16.63 14.67 -12.00
CA VAL A 48 18.08 14.46 -11.98
C VAL A 48 18.63 14.72 -10.57
N PHE A 49 18.26 15.83 -9.95
CA PHE A 49 18.67 16.15 -8.58
C PHE A 49 18.10 15.18 -7.54
N THR A 50 16.87 14.69 -7.71
CA THR A 50 16.29 13.64 -6.84
C THR A 50 17.11 12.36 -6.91
N GLY A 51 17.37 11.81 -8.11
CA GLY A 51 18.16 10.59 -8.26
C GLY A 51 19.61 10.72 -7.75
N LEU A 52 20.22 11.92 -7.89
CA LEU A 52 21.53 12.22 -7.32
C LEU A 52 21.52 12.34 -5.79
N ARG A 53 20.47 12.93 -5.20
CA ARG A 53 20.28 13.00 -3.76
C ARG A 53 20.11 11.61 -3.18
N ASP A 54 19.19 10.83 -3.73
CA ASP A 54 18.79 9.54 -3.16
C ASP A 54 19.94 8.51 -3.19
N TYR A 55 20.79 8.54 -4.23
CA TYR A 55 22.07 7.82 -4.28
C TYR A 55 23.04 8.23 -3.14
N ARG A 56 23.15 9.54 -2.88
CA ARG A 56 24.01 10.07 -1.81
C ARG A 56 23.48 9.69 -0.42
N THR A 57 22.18 9.83 -0.19
CA THR A 57 21.53 9.63 1.13
C THR A 57 21.18 8.18 1.45
N GLN A 58 21.39 7.21 0.55
CA GLN A 58 21.16 5.80 0.85
C GLN A 58 22.02 5.33 2.05
N PRO A 59 21.45 4.56 3.02
CA PRO A 59 22.17 4.07 4.19
C PRO A 59 23.43 3.25 3.86
N PRO A 60 24.49 3.29 4.70
CA PRO A 60 25.71 2.51 4.51
C PRO A 60 25.49 0.98 4.56
N SER A 61 24.42 0.52 5.21
CA SER A 61 24.05 -0.89 5.38
C SER A 61 23.47 -1.55 4.12
N ILE A 62 23.24 -0.80 3.04
CA ILE A 62 22.67 -1.32 1.78
C ILE A 62 23.68 -1.12 0.66
N GLU A 63 23.99 -2.19 -0.08
CA GLU A 63 24.88 -2.15 -1.24
C GLU A 63 24.42 -1.09 -2.25
N LYS A 64 25.29 -0.10 -2.52
CA LYS A 64 24.95 1.03 -3.39
C LYS A 64 25.06 0.64 -4.85
N ARG A 65 23.91 0.66 -5.56
CA ARG A 65 23.89 0.49 -7.02
C ARG A 65 24.52 1.70 -7.71
N SER A 66 24.81 1.61 -9.00
CA SER A 66 25.41 2.74 -9.73
C SER A 66 24.50 3.98 -9.74
N PRO A 67 25.05 5.21 -9.76
CA PRO A 67 24.24 6.45 -9.82
C PRO A 67 23.23 6.46 -10.96
N PHE A 68 23.58 5.82 -12.09
CA PHE A 68 22.71 5.66 -13.25
C PHE A 68 21.43 4.88 -12.95
N TYR A 69 21.44 3.94 -11.99
CA TYR A 69 20.24 3.22 -11.56
C TYR A 69 19.21 4.18 -10.91
N TYR A 70 19.65 5.01 -9.98
CA TYR A 70 18.79 5.96 -9.25
C TYR A 70 18.29 7.08 -10.17
N MET A 71 19.16 7.63 -11.01
CA MET A 71 18.74 8.58 -12.06
C MET A 71 17.72 7.92 -12.99
N LYS A 72 17.95 6.68 -13.47
CA LYS A 72 17.02 5.97 -14.37
C LYS A 72 15.68 5.63 -13.69
N GLN A 73 15.65 5.40 -12.38
CA GLN A 73 14.39 5.29 -11.63
C GLN A 73 13.68 6.65 -11.52
N ALA A 74 14.37 7.72 -11.14
CA ALA A 74 13.79 9.06 -11.04
C ALA A 74 13.25 9.55 -12.40
N PHE A 75 13.99 9.33 -13.50
CA PHE A 75 13.54 9.58 -14.87
C PHE A 75 12.31 8.73 -15.26
N LYS A 76 12.22 7.47 -14.83
CA LYS A 76 11.03 6.63 -15.08
C LYS A 76 9.80 7.12 -14.31
N GLY A 77 9.98 7.52 -13.05
CA GLY A 77 8.92 8.13 -12.25
C GLY A 77 8.41 9.42 -12.88
N GLY A 78 9.34 10.33 -13.18
CA GLY A 78 9.06 11.59 -13.86
C GLY A 78 8.43 11.43 -15.25
N ALA A 79 8.90 10.48 -16.06
CA ALA A 79 8.32 10.23 -17.38
C ALA A 79 6.84 9.81 -17.32
N ASN A 80 6.43 9.10 -16.27
CA ASN A 80 5.03 8.74 -16.07
C ASN A 80 4.17 9.94 -15.65
N THR A 81 4.63 10.81 -14.75
CA THR A 81 3.89 12.02 -14.38
C THR A 81 3.86 13.03 -15.53
N LEU A 82 4.97 13.23 -16.23
CA LEU A 82 5.05 14.02 -17.45
C LEU A 82 4.06 13.54 -18.53
N LEU A 83 3.86 12.22 -18.67
CA LEU A 83 2.90 11.68 -19.63
C LEU A 83 1.45 12.05 -19.25
N TRP A 84 1.11 12.05 -17.96
CA TRP A 84 -0.18 12.54 -17.47
C TRP A 84 -0.34 14.04 -17.70
N ASP A 85 0.72 14.83 -17.56
CA ASP A 85 0.65 16.26 -17.85
C ASP A 85 0.43 16.52 -19.34
N VAL A 86 1.23 15.88 -20.21
CA VAL A 86 1.14 16.00 -21.68
C VAL A 86 -0.23 15.55 -22.22
N LEU A 87 -0.77 14.43 -21.73
CA LEU A 87 -1.98 13.81 -22.30
C LEU A 87 -3.28 14.23 -21.60
N CYS A 88 -3.22 14.78 -20.38
CA CYS A 88 -4.43 15.11 -19.62
C CYS A 88 -4.39 16.51 -19.01
N HIS A 89 -3.34 16.89 -18.27
CA HIS A 89 -3.29 18.23 -17.65
C HIS A 89 -3.42 19.34 -18.70
N ASP A 90 -2.54 19.35 -19.70
CA ASP A 90 -2.44 20.48 -20.62
C ASP A 90 -3.63 20.58 -21.58
N PRO A 91 -4.17 19.49 -22.16
CA PRO A 91 -5.43 19.56 -22.89
C PRO A 91 -6.57 20.12 -22.03
N ILE A 92 -6.67 19.73 -20.76
CA ILE A 92 -7.69 20.25 -19.84
C ILE A 92 -7.42 21.75 -19.56
N TYR A 93 -6.20 22.13 -19.20
CA TYR A 93 -5.81 23.52 -18.92
C TYR A 93 -6.09 24.44 -20.13
N VAL A 94 -5.71 24.04 -21.34
CA VAL A 94 -5.93 24.81 -22.57
C VAL A 94 -7.43 24.92 -22.90
N LEU A 95 -8.20 23.85 -22.73
CA LEU A 95 -9.66 23.88 -22.92
C LEU A 95 -10.37 24.73 -21.86
N SER A 96 -9.97 24.64 -20.59
CA SER A 96 -10.48 25.47 -19.50
C SER A 96 -10.14 26.95 -19.71
N MET A 97 -8.93 27.27 -20.15
CA MET A 97 -8.52 28.64 -20.52
C MET A 97 -9.39 29.20 -21.64
N TYR A 98 -9.60 28.43 -22.72
CA TYR A 98 -10.43 28.82 -23.84
C TYR A 98 -11.91 28.99 -23.46
N ALA A 99 -12.45 28.07 -22.66
CA ALA A 99 -13.83 28.14 -22.16
C ALA A 99 -14.03 29.34 -21.23
N GLY A 100 -13.14 29.55 -20.26
CA GLY A 100 -13.17 30.69 -19.34
C GLY A 100 -13.10 32.03 -20.08
N GLN A 101 -12.19 32.17 -21.04
CA GLN A 101 -12.08 33.38 -21.86
C GLN A 101 -13.34 33.65 -22.71
N LYS A 102 -14.07 32.60 -23.13
CA LYS A 102 -15.34 32.75 -23.86
C LYS A 102 -16.56 32.99 -22.96
N MET A 103 -16.56 32.46 -21.74
CA MET A 103 -17.69 32.57 -20.82
C MET A 103 -17.66 33.85 -19.98
N ILE A 104 -16.47 34.36 -19.64
CA ILE A 104 -16.31 35.55 -18.79
C ILE A 104 -15.18 36.45 -19.35
N PRO A 105 -15.36 37.05 -20.55
CA PRO A 105 -14.29 37.69 -21.31
C PRO A 105 -13.61 38.89 -20.61
N ASP A 106 -14.31 39.56 -19.70
CA ASP A 106 -13.79 40.68 -18.92
C ASP A 106 -12.89 40.25 -17.74
N THR A 107 -12.76 38.94 -17.48
CA THR A 107 -11.91 38.42 -16.39
C THR A 107 -10.43 38.49 -16.79
N PRO A 108 -9.55 39.06 -15.94
CA PRO A 108 -8.11 39.04 -16.18
C PRO A 108 -7.56 37.63 -16.44
N MET A 109 -6.82 37.46 -17.54
CA MET A 109 -6.31 36.14 -17.99
C MET A 109 -5.51 35.38 -16.94
N TRP A 110 -4.88 36.06 -15.97
CA TRP A 110 -4.14 35.41 -14.88
C TRP A 110 -5.06 34.69 -13.89
N LEU A 111 -6.27 35.19 -13.62
CA LEU A 111 -7.28 34.49 -12.82
C LEU A 111 -7.81 33.27 -13.56
N ILE A 112 -8.10 33.41 -14.86
CA ILE A 112 -8.53 32.29 -15.71
C ILE A 112 -7.45 31.19 -15.73
N SER A 113 -6.18 31.58 -15.80
CA SER A 113 -5.04 30.65 -15.77
C SER A 113 -4.93 29.90 -14.44
N ILE A 114 -4.98 30.60 -13.29
CA ILE A 114 -4.94 29.94 -11.98
C ILE A 114 -6.12 28.99 -11.79
N ALA A 115 -7.34 29.41 -12.16
CA ALA A 115 -8.53 28.56 -12.07
C ALA A 115 -8.41 27.32 -12.98
N SER A 116 -7.96 27.50 -14.23
CA SER A 116 -7.77 26.40 -15.19
C SER A 116 -6.70 25.41 -14.75
N TYR A 117 -5.63 25.88 -14.12
CA TYR A 117 -4.54 25.06 -13.59
C TYR A 117 -5.01 24.21 -12.40
N LEU A 118 -5.72 24.82 -11.44
CA LEU A 118 -6.31 24.12 -10.30
C LEU A 118 -7.36 23.08 -10.75
N THR A 119 -8.17 23.41 -11.76
CA THR A 119 -9.11 22.47 -12.40
C THR A 119 -8.38 21.34 -13.12
N GLY A 120 -7.30 21.64 -13.86
CA GLY A 120 -6.44 20.66 -14.51
C GLY A 120 -5.87 19.63 -13.54
N ILE A 121 -5.17 20.08 -12.49
CA ILE A 121 -4.64 19.22 -11.44
C ILE A 121 -5.74 18.38 -10.79
N SER A 122 -6.86 19.01 -10.41
CA SER A 122 -7.96 18.32 -9.74
C SER A 122 -8.54 17.19 -10.59
N LEU A 123 -8.77 17.44 -11.89
CA LEU A 123 -9.28 16.45 -12.82
C LEU A 123 -8.26 15.34 -13.12
N VAL A 124 -6.97 15.65 -13.24
CA VAL A 124 -5.91 14.62 -13.44
C VAL A 124 -5.79 13.72 -12.20
N VAL A 125 -5.81 14.29 -10.98
CA VAL A 125 -5.77 13.50 -9.73
C VAL A 125 -7.00 12.61 -9.62
N LEU A 126 -8.21 13.14 -9.85
CA LEU A 126 -9.45 12.35 -9.86
C LEU A 126 -9.42 11.24 -10.91
N LEU A 127 -8.91 11.52 -12.12
CA LEU A 127 -8.78 10.53 -13.19
C LEU A 127 -7.78 9.42 -12.84
N GLN A 128 -6.61 9.75 -12.27
CA GLN A 128 -5.64 8.77 -11.83
C GLN A 128 -6.20 7.86 -10.71
N VAL A 129 -6.91 8.43 -9.73
CA VAL A 129 -7.58 7.67 -8.67
C VAL A 129 -8.68 6.77 -9.26
N ALA A 130 -9.54 7.30 -10.12
CA ALA A 130 -10.60 6.53 -10.77
C ALA A 130 -10.07 5.38 -11.63
N LEU A 131 -8.96 5.58 -12.35
CA LEU A 131 -8.32 4.52 -13.15
C LEU A 131 -7.66 3.45 -12.28
N LYS A 132 -6.99 3.81 -11.17
CA LYS A 132 -6.43 2.84 -10.21
C LYS A 132 -7.54 2.04 -9.52
N GLU A 133 -8.64 2.67 -9.12
CA GLU A 133 -9.80 1.98 -8.53
C GLU A 133 -10.56 1.12 -9.57
N LEU A 134 -10.57 1.51 -10.85
CA LEU A 134 -11.09 0.67 -11.94
C LEU A 134 -10.20 -0.56 -12.20
N GLN A 135 -8.87 -0.41 -12.16
CA GLN A 135 -7.92 -1.53 -12.21
C GLN A 135 -8.12 -2.46 -11.02
N TYR A 136 -8.28 -1.90 -9.81
CA TYR A 136 -8.61 -2.64 -8.59
C TYR A 136 -9.87 -3.49 -8.75
N ARG A 137 -11.01 -2.89 -9.15
CA ARG A 137 -12.28 -3.61 -9.35
C ARG A 137 -12.20 -4.69 -10.43
N LYS A 138 -11.45 -4.44 -11.53
CA LYS A 138 -11.18 -5.46 -12.55
C LYS A 138 -10.37 -6.64 -11.99
N LEU A 139 -9.43 -6.38 -11.08
CA LEU A 139 -8.66 -7.42 -10.39
C LEU A 139 -9.53 -8.22 -9.41
N GLU A 140 -10.34 -7.55 -8.57
CA GLU A 140 -11.28 -8.22 -7.66
C GLU A 140 -12.23 -9.15 -8.43
N HIS A 141 -12.92 -8.63 -9.45
CA HIS A 141 -13.88 -9.40 -10.22
C HIS A 141 -13.20 -10.53 -11.02
N LYS A 142 -11.91 -10.36 -11.37
CA LYS A 142 -11.14 -11.45 -11.98
C LYS A 142 -10.84 -12.57 -10.97
N LEU A 143 -10.54 -12.26 -9.71
CA LEU A 143 -10.35 -13.25 -8.65
C LEU A 143 -11.65 -13.99 -8.32
N GLU A 144 -12.77 -13.27 -8.23
CA GLU A 144 -14.11 -13.85 -8.07
C GLU A 144 -14.43 -14.83 -9.23
N SER A 145 -14.16 -14.42 -10.48
CA SER A 145 -14.34 -15.29 -11.67
C SER A 145 -13.42 -16.52 -11.72
N LEU A 146 -12.38 -16.56 -10.87
CA LEU A 146 -11.45 -17.68 -10.71
C LEU A 146 -11.81 -18.57 -9.48
N GLY A 147 -12.93 -18.31 -8.81
CA GLY A 147 -13.39 -19.09 -7.66
C GLY A 147 -12.67 -18.75 -6.35
N PHE A 148 -12.11 -17.53 -6.21
CA PHE A 148 -11.61 -17.06 -4.92
C PHE A 148 -12.78 -16.60 -4.04
N GLY A 149 -12.88 -17.18 -2.84
CA GLY A 149 -13.70 -16.61 -1.77
C GLY A 149 -13.09 -15.31 -1.25
N MET A 150 -13.92 -14.45 -0.67
CA MET A 150 -13.53 -13.11 -0.23
C MET A 150 -13.93 -12.88 1.24
N GLU A 151 -12.98 -12.39 2.04
CA GLU A 151 -13.22 -11.87 3.39
C GLU A 151 -12.77 -10.40 3.48
N HIS A 152 -13.60 -9.55 4.07
CA HIS A 152 -13.27 -8.18 4.46
C HIS A 152 -13.24 -8.13 5.99
N TYR A 153 -12.23 -7.47 6.56
CA TYR A 153 -12.07 -7.29 8.01
C TYR A 153 -11.12 -6.13 8.32
N TYR A 154 -11.28 -5.53 9.50
CA TYR A 154 -10.28 -4.69 10.13
C TYR A 154 -9.33 -5.56 10.95
N GLU A 155 -8.03 -5.24 10.95
CA GLU A 155 -6.99 -5.96 11.69
C GLU A 155 -6.14 -4.97 12.51
N ALA A 156 -5.89 -5.33 13.77
CA ALA A 156 -4.88 -4.71 14.62
C ALA A 156 -3.82 -5.74 15.01
N ARG A 157 -2.58 -5.29 15.21
CA ARG A 157 -1.46 -6.16 15.60
C ARG A 157 -0.58 -5.53 16.65
N PHE A 158 -0.13 -6.35 17.59
CA PHE A 158 0.85 -5.98 18.60
C PHE A 158 2.01 -6.97 18.57
N CYS A 159 3.21 -6.51 18.92
CA CYS A 159 4.42 -7.33 18.94
C CYS A 159 5.08 -7.27 20.31
N MET A 160 5.58 -8.40 20.80
CA MET A 160 6.38 -8.51 22.02
C MET A 160 7.38 -9.65 21.89
N GLU A 161 8.54 -9.52 22.52
CA GLU A 161 9.53 -10.60 22.61
C GLU A 161 9.02 -11.72 23.52
N LYS A 162 9.40 -12.98 23.23
CA LYS A 162 9.10 -14.14 24.09
C LYS A 162 10.17 -14.29 25.17
N THR A 163 9.95 -13.62 26.31
CA THR A 163 10.64 -13.86 27.58
C THR A 163 9.78 -14.73 28.53
N PRO A 164 10.37 -15.37 29.56
CA PRO A 164 9.59 -16.15 30.54
C PRO A 164 8.48 -15.35 31.24
N GLU A 165 8.69 -14.05 31.46
CA GLU A 165 7.67 -13.16 32.02
C GLU A 165 6.50 -12.94 31.04
N THR A 166 6.81 -12.67 29.76
CA THR A 166 5.78 -12.45 28.74
C THR A 166 4.95 -13.69 28.44
N GLN A 167 5.52 -14.90 28.55
CA GLN A 167 4.79 -16.14 28.30
C GLN A 167 3.64 -16.33 29.31
N ASN A 168 3.87 -16.03 30.59
CA ASN A 168 2.80 -16.05 31.60
C ASN A 168 1.73 -15.00 31.31
N LYS A 169 2.13 -13.79 30.89
CA LYS A 169 1.20 -12.72 30.51
C LYS A 169 0.37 -13.08 29.27
N ILE A 170 0.93 -13.80 28.31
CA ILE A 170 0.20 -14.28 27.12
C ILE A 170 -0.96 -15.21 27.52
N GLU A 171 -0.74 -16.16 28.43
CA GLU A 171 -1.82 -17.03 28.90
C GLU A 171 -2.91 -16.26 29.67
N GLU A 172 -2.53 -15.25 30.45
CA GLU A 172 -3.49 -14.34 31.09
C GLU A 172 -4.31 -13.54 30.06
N ILE A 173 -3.67 -12.95 29.04
CA ILE A 173 -4.35 -12.28 27.92
C ILE A 173 -5.36 -13.22 27.26
N ARG A 174 -4.93 -14.46 26.96
CA ARG A 174 -5.76 -15.45 26.27
C ARG A 174 -7.03 -15.73 27.06
N SER A 175 -6.91 -16.02 28.35
CA SER A 175 -8.05 -16.24 29.25
C SER A 175 -8.99 -15.02 29.30
N ARG A 176 -8.44 -13.83 29.62
CA ARG A 176 -9.24 -12.58 29.72
C ARG A 176 -9.96 -12.23 28.43
N THR A 177 -9.27 -12.33 27.29
CA THR A 177 -9.81 -11.96 25.97
C THR A 177 -10.90 -12.94 25.52
N VAL A 178 -10.74 -14.22 25.83
CA VAL A 178 -11.76 -15.26 25.57
C VAL A 178 -13.02 -15.00 26.40
N GLU A 179 -12.87 -14.67 27.69
CA GLU A 179 -13.98 -14.36 28.59
C GLU A 179 -14.69 -13.05 28.20
N ALA A 180 -13.96 -11.95 28.10
CA ALA A 180 -14.51 -10.61 27.86
C ALA A 180 -15.28 -10.48 26.54
N PHE A 181 -14.84 -11.17 25.48
CA PHE A 181 -15.47 -11.15 24.15
C PHE A 181 -16.24 -12.43 23.80
N GLN A 182 -16.45 -13.33 24.78
CA GLN A 182 -17.20 -14.59 24.63
C GLN A 182 -16.75 -15.39 23.40
N LEU A 183 -15.44 -15.58 23.27
CA LEU A 183 -14.84 -16.24 22.12
C LEU A 183 -14.85 -17.77 22.31
N ASN A 184 -15.07 -18.51 21.24
CA ASN A 184 -14.82 -19.95 21.24
C ASN A 184 -13.31 -20.17 21.10
N ASP A 185 -12.67 -20.61 22.17
CA ASP A 185 -11.25 -21.02 22.20
C ASP A 185 -11.04 -22.25 21.30
N SER A 186 -10.04 -22.23 20.43
CA SER A 186 -9.51 -23.47 19.84
C SER A 186 -8.32 -23.95 20.66
N THR A 187 -8.51 -25.04 21.41
CA THR A 187 -7.48 -25.68 22.25
C THR A 187 -6.20 -26.03 21.49
N ASP A 188 -6.28 -26.20 20.18
CA ASP A 188 -5.23 -26.69 19.32
C ASP A 188 -4.32 -25.58 18.77
N VAL A 189 -3.01 -25.79 18.88
CA VAL A 189 -1.99 -24.92 18.27
C VAL A 189 -1.68 -25.42 16.86
N ILE A 190 -2.11 -24.66 15.85
CA ILE A 190 -1.91 -25.00 14.44
C ILE A 190 -0.58 -24.45 13.95
N THR A 191 0.19 -25.25 13.21
CA THR A 191 1.44 -24.80 12.58
C THR A 191 1.17 -24.27 11.17
N TYR A 192 1.65 -23.07 10.87
CA TYR A 192 1.47 -22.39 9.59
C TYR A 192 2.80 -22.30 8.85
N HIS A 193 2.76 -22.54 7.54
CA HIS A 193 3.86 -22.24 6.62
C HIS A 193 3.35 -21.33 5.49
N ASP A 194 3.83 -20.10 5.46
CA ASP A 194 3.46 -19.05 4.49
C ASP A 194 4.63 -18.80 3.53
N ARG A 195 4.41 -19.02 2.23
CA ARG A 195 5.35 -18.67 1.14
C ARG A 195 4.87 -17.41 0.46
N TYR A 196 5.57 -16.30 0.71
CA TYR A 196 5.28 -14.98 0.13
C TYR A 196 5.92 -14.82 -1.25
N ILE A 197 5.16 -14.26 -2.19
CA ILE A 197 5.52 -14.20 -3.61
C ILE A 197 5.37 -12.74 -4.10
N PRO A 198 6.43 -12.13 -4.67
CA PRO A 198 6.42 -10.74 -5.10
C PRO A 198 5.59 -10.52 -6.37
N LEU A 199 5.03 -9.31 -6.52
CA LEU A 199 4.02 -8.96 -7.52
C LEU A 199 4.38 -7.65 -8.23
N LYS A 200 4.09 -7.58 -9.53
CA LYS A 200 4.62 -6.54 -10.45
C LYS A 200 4.24 -5.09 -10.11
N THR A 201 3.16 -4.84 -9.37
CA THR A 201 2.55 -3.50 -9.23
C THR A 201 1.89 -3.29 -7.84
N PRO A 202 2.64 -3.24 -6.72
CA PRO A 202 2.14 -3.71 -5.42
C PRO A 202 1.14 -2.90 -4.55
N GLU A 203 0.67 -1.65 -4.75
CA GLU A 203 0.83 -0.68 -5.84
C GLU A 203 -0.46 -0.45 -6.66
N VAL A 204 -1.64 -0.73 -6.07
CA VAL A 204 -2.93 -0.37 -6.67
C VAL A 204 -3.81 0.43 -5.70
N SER A 205 -4.05 1.70 -6.05
CA SER A 205 -4.99 2.62 -5.39
C SER A 205 -4.71 2.82 -3.89
N GLY A 206 -3.43 2.93 -3.51
CA GLY A 206 -3.02 3.07 -2.11
C GLY A 206 -3.24 1.82 -1.25
N ARG A 207 -3.51 0.66 -1.88
CA ARG A 207 -3.62 -0.64 -1.21
C ARG A 207 -2.36 -1.45 -1.53
N ASN A 208 -1.64 -1.86 -0.49
CA ASN A 208 -0.54 -2.80 -0.60
C ASN A 208 -1.11 -4.22 -0.66
N TYR A 209 -0.70 -5.05 -1.62
CA TYR A 209 -1.22 -6.42 -1.74
C TYR A 209 -0.15 -7.49 -1.79
N ILE A 210 -0.41 -8.56 -1.05
CA ILE A 210 0.54 -9.64 -0.79
C ILE A 210 -0.07 -10.96 -1.26
N LEU A 211 0.60 -11.61 -2.21
CA LEU A 211 0.31 -12.99 -2.62
C LEU A 211 1.10 -13.94 -1.71
N ARG A 212 0.43 -14.97 -1.21
CA ARG A 212 1.09 -16.11 -0.58
C ARG A 212 0.41 -17.43 -0.92
N LEU A 213 1.21 -18.48 -0.89
CA LEU A 213 0.73 -19.83 -0.65
C LEU A 213 0.78 -20.07 0.87
N ARG A 214 -0.26 -20.68 1.44
CA ARG A 214 -0.35 -21.02 2.87
C ARG A 214 -0.67 -22.50 3.03
N ASN A 215 0.20 -23.24 3.70
CA ASN A 215 -0.12 -24.52 4.31
C ASN A 215 -0.50 -24.32 5.79
N ARG A 216 -1.29 -25.24 6.32
CA ARG A 216 -1.64 -25.34 7.74
C ARG A 216 -1.56 -26.81 8.10
N ASP A 217 -0.67 -27.16 9.02
CA ASP A 217 -0.58 -28.48 9.58
C ASP A 217 -1.37 -28.46 10.90
N ASP A 218 -2.61 -28.94 10.82
CA ASP A 218 -3.47 -29.14 11.97
C ASP A 218 -3.22 -30.55 12.54
N PHE A 219 -2.97 -30.62 13.84
CA PHE A 219 -2.67 -31.86 14.58
C PHE A 219 -3.80 -32.27 15.54
N SER A 220 -4.92 -31.54 15.53
CA SER A 220 -6.08 -31.82 16.37
C SER A 220 -6.64 -33.23 16.18
N ALA A 221 -7.09 -33.83 17.29
CA ALA A 221 -7.77 -35.13 17.34
C ALA A 221 -7.09 -36.31 16.62
N GLY A 222 -5.78 -36.26 16.37
CA GLY A 222 -5.01 -37.37 15.78
C GLY A 222 -5.19 -37.59 14.27
N SER A 223 -5.98 -36.76 13.58
CA SER A 223 -6.05 -36.76 12.11
C SER A 223 -5.31 -35.55 11.56
N LYS A 224 -4.17 -35.74 10.87
CA LYS A 224 -3.39 -34.61 10.34
C LYS A 224 -4.11 -33.97 9.14
N GLN A 225 -4.90 -32.94 9.38
CA GLN A 225 -5.67 -32.25 8.34
C GLN A 225 -4.86 -31.08 7.76
N ASN A 226 -4.28 -31.29 6.59
CA ASN A 226 -3.43 -30.30 5.93
C ASN A 226 -4.27 -29.31 5.09
N TYR A 227 -4.51 -28.10 5.59
CA TYR A 227 -5.36 -27.11 4.92
C TYR A 227 -4.53 -26.14 4.07
N ARG A 228 -4.48 -26.41 2.75
CA ARG A 228 -3.73 -25.62 1.76
C ARG A 228 -4.60 -24.58 1.07
N SER A 229 -4.08 -23.36 0.92
CA SER A 229 -4.78 -22.26 0.26
C SER A 229 -3.83 -21.24 -0.35
N VAL A 230 -4.13 -20.78 -1.57
CA VAL A 230 -3.54 -19.57 -2.13
C VAL A 230 -4.33 -18.34 -1.67
N GLN A 231 -3.65 -17.24 -1.37
CA GLN A 231 -4.27 -16.03 -0.81
C GLN A 231 -3.66 -14.76 -1.39
N ILE A 232 -4.50 -13.78 -1.72
CA ILE A 232 -4.10 -12.40 -2.01
C ILE A 232 -4.74 -11.50 -0.95
N VAL A 233 -3.91 -10.87 -0.13
CA VAL A 233 -4.34 -9.97 0.95
C VAL A 233 -4.10 -8.53 0.51
N PHE A 234 -5.15 -7.81 0.13
CA PHE A 234 -5.12 -6.37 -0.02
C PHE A 234 -5.18 -5.73 1.38
N THR A 235 -4.25 -4.82 1.67
CA THR A 235 -4.17 -4.05 2.91
C THR A 235 -4.21 -2.56 2.59
N ARG A 236 -5.17 -1.86 3.17
CA ARG A 236 -5.21 -0.40 3.25
C ARG A 236 -4.92 -0.01 4.69
N VAL A 237 -3.76 0.60 4.94
CA VAL A 237 -3.48 1.21 6.24
C VAL A 237 -4.24 2.54 6.26
N ASN A 238 -5.27 2.63 7.10
CA ASN A 238 -5.98 3.88 7.34
C ASN A 238 -5.45 4.44 8.67
N ASP A 239 -4.46 5.33 8.59
CA ASP A 239 -4.05 6.09 9.78
C ASP A 239 -5.23 6.90 10.30
N GLN A 240 -5.41 6.90 11.62
CA GLN A 240 -6.51 7.56 12.30
C GLN A 240 -5.97 8.45 13.41
N SER A 241 -5.60 9.66 13.00
CA SER A 241 -5.60 10.82 13.88
C SER A 241 -7.02 11.09 14.38
N VAL A 242 -7.42 10.41 15.46
CA VAL A 242 -8.62 10.77 16.22
C VAL A 242 -8.33 12.10 16.92
N GLU A 243 -9.22 13.08 16.79
CA GLU A 243 -8.97 14.47 17.20
C GLU A 243 -8.99 14.70 18.73
N THR A 244 -9.31 13.65 19.52
CA THR A 244 -9.43 13.72 20.98
C THR A 244 -8.11 13.37 21.70
N PRO A 245 -7.56 14.23 22.60
CA PRO A 245 -6.27 14.01 23.24
C PRO A 245 -6.11 12.74 24.11
N GLU A 246 -7.21 12.13 24.54
CA GLU A 246 -7.22 11.07 25.56
C GLU A 246 -7.01 9.64 25.01
N GLN A 247 -6.83 9.49 23.69
CA GLN A 247 -6.75 8.17 23.06
C GLN A 247 -5.34 7.85 22.56
N HIS A 248 -4.85 6.64 22.87
CA HIS A 248 -3.66 6.07 22.23
C HIS A 248 -3.82 6.06 20.71
N ARG A 249 -2.75 6.34 19.96
CA ARG A 249 -2.79 6.27 18.49
C ARG A 249 -2.95 4.82 18.03
N PHE A 250 -4.04 4.54 17.30
CA PHE A 250 -4.42 3.18 16.86
C PHE A 250 -4.28 3.00 15.34
N PHE A 251 -3.30 2.21 14.91
CA PHE A 251 -3.05 1.91 13.49
C PHE A 251 -3.91 0.74 12.98
N ILE A 252 -5.20 0.99 12.71
CA ILE A 252 -6.12 -0.04 12.22
C ILE A 252 -5.92 -0.27 10.70
N ALA A 253 -5.59 -1.50 10.33
CA ALA A 253 -5.42 -1.89 8.94
C ALA A 253 -6.72 -2.51 8.40
N GLU A 254 -7.31 -1.89 7.38
CA GLU A 254 -8.43 -2.46 6.64
C GLU A 254 -7.93 -3.48 5.62
N LYS A 255 -8.49 -4.69 5.60
CA LYS A 255 -8.01 -5.79 4.75
C LYS A 255 -9.11 -6.52 4.01
N LYS A 256 -8.86 -6.76 2.71
CA LYS A 256 -9.69 -7.62 1.88
C LYS A 256 -8.84 -8.79 1.39
N LYS A 257 -9.14 -9.98 1.89
CA LYS A 257 -8.44 -11.24 1.63
C LYS A 257 -9.26 -12.06 0.63
N PHE A 258 -8.73 -12.20 -0.58
CA PHE A 258 -9.19 -13.20 -1.52
C PHE A 258 -8.42 -14.50 -1.25
N TYR A 259 -9.10 -15.64 -1.23
CA TYR A 259 -8.47 -16.94 -1.01
C TYR A 259 -9.14 -18.05 -1.83
N SER A 260 -8.34 -19.01 -2.27
CA SER A 260 -8.83 -20.26 -2.84
C SER A 260 -8.20 -21.43 -2.10
N ILE A 261 -9.02 -22.43 -1.74
CA ILE A 261 -8.53 -23.69 -1.14
C ILE A 261 -7.94 -24.54 -2.27
N LEU A 262 -6.88 -25.30 -1.98
CA LEU A 262 -6.17 -26.14 -2.95
C LEU A 262 -6.49 -27.63 -2.68
N PRO A 263 -7.67 -28.14 -3.11
CA PRO A 263 -8.09 -29.51 -2.81
C PRO A 263 -7.21 -30.53 -3.54
N GLY A 264 -6.85 -31.61 -2.84
CA GLY A 264 -6.07 -32.71 -3.43
C GLY A 264 -4.58 -32.41 -3.67
N GLU A 265 -4.04 -31.30 -3.16
CA GLU A 265 -2.59 -31.10 -3.04
C GLU A 265 -2.11 -31.77 -1.74
N VAL A 266 -1.26 -32.80 -1.85
CA VAL A 266 -0.77 -33.63 -0.72
C VAL A 266 0.41 -32.96 0.01
N GLU A 267 1.17 -32.15 -0.72
CA GLU A 267 2.25 -31.30 -0.24
C GLU A 267 1.95 -29.84 -0.62
N MET A 268 2.71 -28.88 -0.06
CA MET A 268 2.60 -27.49 -0.45
C MET A 268 3.32 -27.25 -1.79
N ALA A 269 2.61 -26.70 -2.78
CA ALA A 269 3.18 -26.32 -4.07
C ALA A 269 4.44 -25.45 -3.88
N GLN A 270 5.57 -25.87 -4.46
CA GLN A 270 6.86 -25.21 -4.26
C GLN A 270 6.93 -23.86 -5.00
N SER A 271 6.16 -23.72 -6.07
CA SER A 271 6.01 -22.50 -6.86
C SER A 271 4.58 -22.36 -7.37
N LEU A 272 4.27 -21.24 -8.01
CA LEU A 272 3.01 -21.07 -8.74
C LEU A 272 2.90 -22.02 -9.95
N ASP A 273 4.03 -22.50 -10.49
CA ASP A 273 4.04 -23.45 -11.61
C ASP A 273 3.58 -24.86 -11.19
N ASP A 274 3.64 -25.20 -9.89
CA ASP A 274 3.24 -26.51 -9.36
C ASP A 274 1.74 -26.60 -9.00
N LEU A 275 1.02 -25.47 -8.99
CA LEU A 275 -0.40 -25.40 -8.66
C LEU A 275 -1.25 -26.19 -9.67
N LYS A 276 -2.09 -27.10 -9.16
CA LYS A 276 -2.96 -27.96 -9.99
C LYS A 276 -4.06 -27.19 -10.72
N LEU A 277 -4.49 -26.06 -10.18
CA LEU A 277 -5.55 -25.21 -10.74
C LEU A 277 -5.00 -24.33 -11.86
N GLU A 278 -4.85 -24.89 -13.07
CA GLU A 278 -4.22 -24.25 -14.24
C GLU A 278 -4.75 -22.82 -14.55
N ASN A 279 -6.05 -22.57 -14.40
CA ASN A 279 -6.63 -21.22 -14.58
C ASN A 279 -6.11 -20.20 -13.54
N VAL A 280 -5.90 -20.65 -12.30
CA VAL A 280 -5.36 -19.85 -11.19
C VAL A 280 -3.86 -19.66 -11.37
N LYS A 281 -3.12 -20.76 -11.60
CA LYS A 281 -1.69 -20.78 -11.94
C LYS A 281 -1.33 -19.77 -13.04
N ARG A 282 -2.00 -19.86 -14.20
CA ARG A 282 -1.76 -18.97 -15.34
C ARG A 282 -1.99 -17.49 -15.02
N PHE A 283 -3.03 -17.20 -14.23
CA PHE A 283 -3.32 -15.84 -13.78
C PHE A 283 -2.25 -15.32 -12.80
N LEU A 284 -1.88 -16.12 -11.80
CA LEU A 284 -0.91 -15.72 -10.77
C LEU A 284 0.50 -15.53 -11.34
N ASN A 285 0.95 -16.43 -12.23
CA ASN A 285 2.19 -16.26 -13.02
C ASN A 285 2.17 -14.97 -13.86
N GLY A 286 1.00 -14.53 -14.31
CA GLY A 286 0.82 -13.26 -15.01
C GLY A 286 1.15 -12.04 -14.15
N ILE A 287 0.85 -12.08 -12.84
CA ILE A 287 1.03 -10.95 -11.91
C ILE A 287 2.28 -11.05 -11.00
N GLN A 288 2.91 -12.23 -10.91
CA GLN A 288 4.19 -12.44 -10.23
C GLN A 288 5.31 -11.59 -10.84
N ASP A 289 6.14 -10.95 -10.03
CA ASP A 289 7.28 -10.14 -10.50
C ASP A 289 8.52 -11.00 -10.79
N SER A 290 8.93 -11.82 -9.82
CA SER A 290 10.10 -12.68 -9.88
C SER A 290 9.82 -14.07 -9.28
N LYS A 291 10.62 -15.07 -9.67
CA LYS A 291 10.54 -16.44 -9.12
C LYS A 291 11.12 -16.60 -7.70
N THR A 292 11.74 -15.55 -7.15
CA THR A 292 12.18 -15.54 -5.75
C THR A 292 10.98 -15.43 -4.81
N TYR A 293 10.95 -16.23 -3.76
CA TYR A 293 9.95 -16.17 -2.70
C TYR A 293 10.64 -16.01 -1.34
N LYS A 294 9.86 -15.71 -0.29
CA LYS A 294 10.30 -15.76 1.10
C LYS A 294 9.34 -16.63 1.91
N ASP A 295 9.88 -17.52 2.73
CA ASP A 295 9.09 -18.40 3.59
C ASP A 295 9.10 -17.91 5.04
N ILE A 296 8.01 -18.17 5.75
CA ILE A 296 7.93 -18.08 7.20
C ILE A 296 7.17 -19.28 7.76
N THR A 297 7.67 -19.82 8.87
CA THR A 297 6.95 -20.79 9.70
C THR A 297 6.58 -20.12 11.02
N PHE A 298 5.36 -20.32 11.49
CA PHE A 298 4.92 -19.84 12.80
C PHE A 298 3.87 -20.77 13.40
N LYS A 299 3.83 -20.85 14.72
CA LYS A 299 2.78 -21.54 15.47
C LYS A 299 1.67 -20.55 15.77
N ARG A 300 0.41 -20.98 15.83
CA ARG A 300 -0.72 -20.11 16.18
C ARG A 300 -1.72 -20.83 17.06
N TRP A 301 -2.12 -20.16 18.13
CA TRP A 301 -3.39 -20.38 18.81
C TRP A 301 -4.38 -19.25 18.43
N GLY A 302 -5.69 -19.49 18.56
CA GLY A 302 -6.68 -18.42 18.47
C GLY A 302 -8.04 -18.76 19.06
N ALA A 303 -8.90 -17.75 19.15
CA ALA A 303 -10.28 -17.86 19.61
C ALA A 303 -11.19 -16.96 18.76
N LYS A 304 -12.46 -17.33 18.59
CA LYS A 304 -13.38 -16.57 17.71
C LYS A 304 -14.86 -16.67 18.07
N ASN A 305 -15.61 -15.63 17.75
CA ASN A 305 -17.06 -15.70 17.57
C ASN A 305 -17.39 -15.37 16.09
N GLU A 306 -18.60 -14.91 15.77
CA GLU A 306 -18.95 -14.56 14.39
C GLU A 306 -18.35 -13.22 13.91
N GLU A 307 -17.98 -12.33 14.82
CA GLU A 307 -17.64 -10.93 14.55
C GLU A 307 -16.15 -10.65 14.78
N LEU A 308 -15.63 -11.12 15.92
CA LEU A 308 -14.26 -10.96 16.38
C LEU A 308 -13.49 -12.29 16.31
N TYR A 309 -12.26 -12.20 15.83
CA TYR A 309 -11.26 -13.25 15.84
C TYR A 309 -10.00 -12.74 16.53
N PHE A 310 -9.53 -13.49 17.53
CA PHE A 310 -8.31 -13.24 18.28
C PHE A 310 -7.29 -14.35 17.99
N ALA A 311 -6.01 -14.00 17.92
CA ALA A 311 -4.93 -14.97 17.80
C ALA A 311 -3.63 -14.50 18.45
N VAL A 312 -2.86 -15.48 18.91
CA VAL A 312 -1.46 -15.30 19.29
C VAL A 312 -0.63 -16.19 18.38
N ASP A 313 0.29 -15.58 17.64
CA ASP A 313 1.29 -16.27 16.84
C ASP A 313 2.64 -16.27 17.55
N GLU A 314 3.34 -17.40 17.53
CA GLU A 314 4.74 -17.51 17.96
C GLU A 314 5.62 -17.64 16.70
N ILE A 315 6.53 -16.68 16.53
CA ILE A 315 7.44 -16.60 15.38
C ILE A 315 8.88 -16.68 15.86
N GLU A 316 9.61 -17.66 15.36
CA GLU A 316 11.05 -17.82 15.56
C GLU A 316 11.80 -17.04 14.47
N ASN A 317 12.70 -16.15 14.89
CA ASN A 317 13.65 -15.42 14.06
C ASN A 317 15.07 -15.77 14.55
N GLY A 318 16.10 -15.67 13.70
CA GLY A 318 17.50 -15.93 14.08
C GLY A 318 18.02 -15.05 15.24
N ASN A 319 17.37 -13.90 15.50
CA ASN A 319 17.70 -13.01 16.61
C ASN A 319 16.90 -13.29 17.91
N GLY A 320 15.83 -14.09 17.87
CA GLY A 320 14.92 -14.29 19.01
C GLY A 320 13.55 -14.81 18.61
N THR A 321 12.73 -15.18 19.60
CA THR A 321 11.32 -15.57 19.36
C THR A 321 10.39 -14.43 19.77
N TYR A 322 9.36 -14.17 18.98
CA TYR A 322 8.41 -13.08 19.20
C TYR A 322 6.97 -13.60 19.21
N TYR A 323 6.15 -13.01 20.07
CA TYR A 323 4.70 -13.15 20.01
C TYR A 323 4.10 -12.00 19.19
N ILE A 324 3.21 -12.35 18.25
CA ILE A 324 2.37 -11.38 17.54
C ILE A 324 0.93 -11.64 17.93
N ILE A 325 0.31 -10.63 18.52
CA ILE A 325 -1.09 -10.65 18.92
C ILE A 325 -1.91 -10.02 17.79
N GLU A 326 -2.83 -10.78 17.19
CA GLU A 326 -3.72 -10.30 16.13
C GLU A 326 -5.19 -10.23 16.60
N PHE A 327 -5.80 -9.06 16.52
CA PHE A 327 -7.27 -8.90 16.58
C PHE A 327 -7.82 -8.62 15.20
N LYS A 328 -8.97 -9.23 14.86
CA LYS A 328 -9.67 -9.03 13.58
C LYS A 328 -11.16 -8.95 13.77
N ALA A 329 -11.78 -7.84 13.38
CA ALA A 329 -13.22 -7.66 13.41
C ALA A 329 -13.75 -7.53 11.97
N ARG A 330 -14.80 -8.29 11.63
CA ARG A 330 -15.26 -8.41 10.22
C ARG A 330 -15.98 -7.18 9.67
N LYS A 331 -16.72 -6.46 10.51
CA LYS A 331 -17.58 -5.34 10.11
C LYS A 331 -17.54 -4.19 11.11
N ASP A 332 -17.56 -4.51 12.40
CA ASP A 332 -17.47 -3.52 13.46
C ASP A 332 -16.02 -3.10 13.69
N LYS A 333 -15.78 -1.79 13.71
CA LYS A 333 -14.47 -1.19 14.01
C LYS A 333 -14.37 -0.74 15.47
N GLU A 334 -15.47 -0.34 16.10
CA GLU A 334 -15.51 0.05 17.51
C GLU A 334 -15.31 -1.17 18.41
N LEU A 335 -15.80 -2.34 17.99
CA LEU A 335 -15.46 -3.64 18.59
C LEU A 335 -13.95 -3.91 18.56
N LEU A 336 -13.28 -3.63 17.43
CA LEU A 336 -11.82 -3.76 17.33
C LEU A 336 -11.10 -2.76 18.25
N MET A 337 -11.55 -1.50 18.28
CA MET A 337 -10.98 -0.48 19.18
C MET A 337 -11.20 -0.82 20.67
N THR A 338 -12.32 -1.44 21.01
CA THR A 338 -12.61 -1.93 22.37
C THR A 338 -11.67 -3.09 22.74
N ALA A 339 -11.49 -4.08 21.85
CA ALA A 339 -10.57 -5.19 22.06
C ALA A 339 -9.09 -4.74 22.15
N MET A 340 -8.70 -3.71 21.39
CA MET A 340 -7.38 -3.08 21.50
C MET A 340 -7.19 -2.36 22.83
N ARG A 341 -8.20 -1.63 23.31
CA ARG A 341 -8.15 -0.93 24.61
C ARG A 341 -8.02 -1.93 25.76
N GLU A 342 -8.79 -3.01 25.76
CA GLU A 342 -8.70 -4.08 26.78
C GLU A 342 -7.27 -4.65 26.88
N LEU A 343 -6.63 -4.95 25.74
CA LEU A 343 -5.24 -5.41 25.72
C LEU A 343 -4.25 -4.37 26.27
N MET A 344 -4.40 -3.09 25.88
CA MET A 344 -3.47 -2.02 26.25
C MET A 344 -3.66 -1.48 27.67
N ILE A 345 -4.86 -1.59 28.26
CA ILE A 345 -5.10 -1.32 29.68
C ILE A 345 -4.32 -2.30 30.56
N HIS A 346 -4.17 -3.54 30.10
CA HIS A 346 -3.54 -4.61 30.88
C HIS A 346 -2.07 -4.88 30.54
N LEU A 347 -1.55 -4.43 29.40
CA LEU A 347 -0.14 -4.63 29.05
C LEU A 347 0.52 -3.43 28.33
N PRO A 348 1.82 -3.18 28.58
CA PRO A 348 2.66 -2.33 27.75
C PRO A 348 3.06 -3.05 26.46
N VAL A 349 2.08 -3.32 25.58
CA VAL A 349 2.30 -3.90 24.24
C VAL A 349 2.42 -2.80 23.19
N TYR A 350 3.42 -2.92 22.32
CA TYR A 350 3.61 -2.00 21.20
C TYR A 350 2.80 -2.45 20.00
N GLN A 351 1.96 -1.55 19.47
CA GLN A 351 1.25 -1.80 18.23
C GLN A 351 2.24 -1.77 17.05
N THR A 352 2.10 -2.71 16.11
CA THR A 352 2.97 -2.76 14.93
C THR A 352 2.16 -2.71 13.63
N THR A 353 2.62 -1.90 12.68
CA THR A 353 2.13 -1.87 11.30
C THR A 353 2.87 -2.85 10.40
N HIS A 354 4.02 -3.37 10.86
CA HIS A 354 4.83 -4.34 10.12
C HIS A 354 4.07 -5.64 9.87
N ASN A 355 4.44 -6.30 8.78
CA ASN A 355 3.95 -7.63 8.48
C ASN A 355 4.96 -8.69 8.93
N LYS A 356 4.50 -9.94 9.01
CA LYS A 356 5.26 -11.05 9.58
C LYS A 356 6.56 -11.34 8.82
N LEU A 357 6.59 -11.03 7.53
CA LEU A 357 7.80 -11.14 6.72
C LEU A 357 8.88 -10.18 7.19
N ASP A 358 8.53 -8.90 7.38
CA ASP A 358 9.43 -7.86 7.89
C ASP A 358 10.00 -8.26 9.27
N LEU A 359 9.12 -8.74 10.15
CA LEU A 359 9.47 -9.16 11.52
C LEU A 359 10.34 -10.42 11.55
N ALA A 360 10.21 -11.31 10.56
CA ALA A 360 11.07 -12.50 10.40
C ALA A 360 12.39 -12.19 9.67
N ASP A 361 12.44 -11.15 8.83
CA ASP A 361 13.64 -10.65 8.16
C ASP A 361 14.61 -9.93 9.12
N GLY A 362 14.28 -9.80 10.40
CA GLY A 362 15.14 -9.17 11.40
C GLY A 362 15.10 -7.64 11.39
N PHE A 363 14.04 -7.02 10.85
CA PHE A 363 13.86 -5.56 10.94
C PHE A 363 13.72 -5.03 12.37
N LEU A 364 13.52 -5.92 13.35
CA LEU A 364 13.57 -5.59 14.77
C LEU A 364 15.01 -5.35 15.25
N SER A 365 15.58 -4.18 14.90
CA SER A 365 16.45 -3.48 15.85
C SER A 365 15.60 -2.98 17.02
N GLU A 366 16.17 -2.89 18.22
CA GLU A 366 15.44 -2.54 19.45
C GLU A 366 14.59 -1.26 19.27
N GLU A 367 15.15 -0.23 18.64
CA GLU A 367 14.49 1.06 18.35
C GLU A 367 13.17 0.92 17.55
N SER A 368 13.01 -0.10 16.71
CA SER A 368 11.90 -0.19 15.75
C SER A 368 10.56 -0.69 16.33
N CYS A 369 10.58 -1.36 17.48
CA CYS A 369 9.35 -1.62 18.26
C CYS A 369 8.87 -0.37 19.01
N PHE A 370 9.77 0.58 19.28
CA PHE A 370 9.43 1.81 19.97
C PHE A 370 9.05 2.90 18.97
N CYS A 371 7.74 3.02 18.70
CA CYS A 371 7.19 4.34 18.36
C CYS A 371 7.37 5.25 19.58
N THR A 372 8.50 5.96 19.64
CA THR A 372 8.81 6.94 20.68
C THR A 372 7.77 8.07 20.66
N SER A 373 7.37 8.48 21.85
CA SER A 373 6.30 9.46 22.13
C SER A 373 6.73 10.89 21.88
#